data_AF-A0A9I3FGK7-F1
#
_entry.id   AF-A0A9I3FGK7-F1
#
_cell.length_a   1.000
_cell.length_b   1.000
_cell.length_c   1.000
_cell.angle_alpha   90.00
_cell.angle_beta   90.00
_cell.angle_gamma   90.00
#
_symmetry.space_group_name_H-M   'P 1'
#
loop_
_entity.id
_entity.type
_entity.pdbx_description
1 polymer ?
#
loop_
_entity_poly.entity_id
_entity_poly.type
_entity_poly.pdbx_seq_one_letter_code
_entity_poly.pdbx_strand_id
1 'polypeptide(L)'
;MECSWPLFLCSFLLLVLGTAANQCIDMEAHREEVTQCCRHEAFSTEEVFEKCYRELSRQLAPDTPDFTVCFLDCTYREMGYLNEANEIQLPKYIEFLTAFENTYQVAVANALNACNAIKADIRRDVQNLATKCDAFALLFHVCVTQLTMENCPADRWTASDICAQVKMNVPPCQ
;
A
#
# COMPACT_ATOMS: atom_id res chain seq x y z
N MET A 1 16.09 55.31 37.28
CA MET A 1 16.22 54.35 38.39
C MET A 1 16.19 52.96 37.77
N GLU A 2 17.24 52.59 37.03
CA GLU A 2 18.48 52.00 37.57
C GLU A 2 18.19 50.69 38.32
N CYS A 3 18.26 49.58 37.59
CA CYS A 3 18.24 48.23 38.14
C CYS A 3 19.59 47.95 38.81
N SER A 4 19.60 47.92 40.14
CA SER A 4 20.69 47.39 40.95
C SER A 4 20.54 45.86 41.10
N TRP A 5 21.65 45.16 40.86
CA TRP A 5 21.89 43.69 40.81
C TRP A 5 21.76 42.99 42.20
N PRO A 6 21.85 41.64 42.38
CA PRO A 6 22.74 40.69 41.69
C PRO A 6 22.13 39.36 41.16
N LEU A 7 22.62 38.94 40.00
CA LEU A 7 23.05 37.58 39.64
C LEU A 7 22.24 36.41 40.25
N PHE A 8 21.09 36.06 39.70
CA PHE A 8 20.62 34.67 39.57
C PHE A 8 19.45 34.67 38.57
N LEU A 9 19.43 33.71 37.63
CA LEU A 9 18.38 33.45 36.64
C LEU A 9 18.46 34.22 35.31
N CYS A 10 19.66 34.31 34.72
CA CYS A 10 19.84 34.49 33.28
C CYS A 10 20.09 33.13 32.59
N SER A 11 19.33 32.08 32.96
CA SER A 11 19.57 30.70 32.48
C SER A 11 18.30 29.91 32.17
N PHE A 12 17.31 30.58 31.57
CA PHE A 12 16.36 29.91 30.68
C PHE A 12 16.57 30.41 29.24
N LEU A 13 17.84 30.51 28.84
CA LEU A 13 18.20 30.28 27.45
C LEU A 13 18.06 28.77 27.21
N LEU A 14 17.33 28.45 26.13
CA LEU A 14 17.64 27.33 25.24
C LEU A 14 17.57 25.94 25.87
N LEU A 15 16.41 25.30 25.89
CA LEU A 15 16.32 23.83 25.85
C LEU A 15 14.88 23.31 25.63
N VAL A 16 14.16 23.84 24.63
CA VAL A 16 13.19 23.01 23.90
C VAL A 16 13.25 23.35 22.40
N LEU A 17 14.46 23.44 21.86
CA LEU A 17 14.69 22.91 20.51
C LEU A 17 15.08 21.46 20.73
N GLY A 18 14.13 20.67 21.23
CA GLY A 18 14.18 19.23 21.08
C GLY A 18 14.27 19.01 19.59
N THR A 19 15.41 18.52 19.14
CA THR A 19 15.67 18.15 17.76
C THR A 19 14.41 17.52 17.20
N ALA A 20 13.86 18.07 16.12
CA ALA A 20 13.18 17.24 15.14
C ALA A 20 14.25 16.25 14.69
N ALA A 21 14.44 15.17 15.48
CA ALA A 21 15.13 14.00 15.00
C ALA A 21 14.41 13.66 13.70
N ASN A 22 15.17 13.41 12.65
CA ASN A 22 14.63 12.85 11.41
C ASN A 22 13.87 11.58 11.78
N GLN A 23 12.58 11.72 12.09
CA GLN A 23 11.76 10.61 12.50
C GLN A 23 11.59 9.75 11.25
N CYS A 24 11.95 8.48 11.37
CA CYS A 24 11.85 7.51 10.30
C CYS A 24 11.35 6.18 10.87
N ILE A 25 10.74 5.36 10.02
CA ILE A 25 10.26 4.03 10.37
C ILE A 25 11.33 3.01 10.00
N ASP A 26 11.78 2.21 10.97
CA ASP A 26 12.61 1.03 10.69
C ASP A 26 11.74 -0.04 10.03
N MET A 27 11.84 -0.14 8.70
CA MET A 27 11.05 -1.08 7.92
C MET A 27 11.49 -2.53 8.14
N GLU A 28 12.72 -2.81 8.58
CA GLU A 28 13.13 -4.18 8.88
C GLU A 28 12.43 -4.67 10.16
N ALA A 29 12.34 -3.81 11.17
CA ALA A 29 11.67 -4.11 12.43
C ALA A 29 10.13 -4.11 12.31
N HIS A 30 9.56 -3.21 11.50
CA HIS A 30 8.12 -2.92 11.52
C HIS A 30 7.37 -3.25 10.22
N ARG A 31 7.97 -3.97 9.27
CA ARG A 31 7.33 -4.29 7.97
C ARG A 31 5.91 -4.84 8.12
N GLU A 32 5.74 -5.86 8.94
CA GLU A 32 4.45 -6.54 9.12
C GLU A 32 3.41 -5.59 9.71
N GLU A 33 3.77 -4.86 10.76
CA GLU A 33 2.89 -3.87 11.39
C GLU A 33 2.46 -2.79 10.40
N VAL A 34 3.40 -2.25 9.61
CA VAL A 34 3.11 -1.25 8.56
C VAL A 34 2.10 -1.80 7.55
N THR A 35 2.25 -3.06 7.11
CA THR A 35 1.29 -3.68 6.17
C THR A 35 -0.08 -3.94 6.79
N GLN A 36 -0.18 -4.01 8.11
CA GLN A 36 -1.42 -4.26 8.86
C GLN A 36 -2.07 -2.98 9.40
N CYS A 37 -1.50 -1.81 9.13
CA CYS A 37 -2.06 -0.53 9.58
C CYS A 37 -3.44 -0.23 8.98
N CYS A 38 -3.71 -0.71 7.76
CA CYS A 38 -5.06 -0.76 7.21
C CYS A 38 -5.50 -2.22 7.06
N ARG A 39 -6.65 -2.59 7.63
CA ARG A 39 -7.23 -3.92 7.41
C ARG A 39 -7.80 -4.04 5.98
N HIS A 40 -7.04 -4.70 5.12
CA HIS A 40 -7.44 -5.05 3.75
C HIS A 40 -8.26 -6.34 3.72
N GLU A 41 -9.20 -6.41 2.78
CA GLU A 41 -9.89 -7.64 2.40
C GLU A 41 -9.11 -8.35 1.28
N ALA A 42 -9.34 -9.65 1.13
CA ALA A 42 -8.87 -10.39 -0.04
C ALA A 42 -9.40 -9.75 -1.33
N PHE A 43 -8.57 -9.71 -2.38
CA PHE A 43 -8.95 -9.13 -3.67
C PHE A 43 -9.49 -10.16 -4.68
N SER A 44 -9.48 -11.44 -4.30
CA SER A 44 -9.98 -12.56 -5.09
C SER A 44 -10.81 -13.50 -4.24
N THR A 45 -11.53 -14.42 -4.88
CA THR A 45 -12.11 -15.56 -4.17
C THR A 45 -11.00 -16.51 -3.72
N GLU A 46 -11.32 -17.33 -2.71
CA GLU A 46 -10.44 -18.41 -2.25
C GLU A 46 -10.16 -19.43 -3.37
N GLU A 47 -11.18 -19.76 -4.18
CA GLU A 47 -11.04 -20.67 -5.33
C GLU A 47 -9.99 -20.17 -6.33
N VAL A 48 -10.05 -18.88 -6.71
CA VAL A 48 -9.11 -18.29 -7.66
C VAL A 48 -7.71 -18.19 -7.05
N PHE A 49 -7.61 -17.81 -5.77
CA PHE A 49 -6.36 -17.78 -5.04
C PHE A 49 -5.66 -19.15 -5.09
N GLU A 50 -6.37 -20.20 -4.68
CA GLU A 50 -5.87 -21.58 -4.63
C GLU A 50 -5.50 -22.12 -6.00
N LYS A 51 -6.30 -21.82 -7.03
CA LYS A 51 -6.02 -22.19 -8.41
C LYS A 51 -4.69 -21.59 -8.88
N CYS A 52 -4.57 -20.26 -8.83
CA CYS A 52 -3.36 -19.57 -9.29
C CYS A 52 -2.12 -19.99 -8.49
N TYR A 53 -2.24 -20.09 -7.17
CA TYR A 53 -1.13 -20.52 -6.30
C TYR A 53 -0.65 -21.93 -6.67
N ARG A 54 -1.57 -22.89 -6.81
CA ARG A 54 -1.24 -24.30 -7.11
C ARG A 54 -0.62 -24.48 -8.48
N GLU A 55 -1.10 -23.76 -9.49
CA GLU A 55 -0.57 -23.85 -10.85
C GLU A 55 0.86 -23.28 -10.94
N LEU A 56 1.08 -22.12 -10.31
CA LEU A 56 2.37 -21.43 -10.36
C LEU A 56 3.43 -22.08 -9.47
N SER A 57 3.06 -22.57 -8.27
CA SER A 57 4.01 -23.17 -7.32
C SER A 57 4.66 -24.46 -7.83
N ARG A 58 4.11 -25.06 -8.88
CA ARG A 58 4.71 -26.21 -9.59
C ARG A 58 5.89 -25.79 -10.49
N GLN A 59 5.97 -24.53 -10.86
CA GLN A 59 6.90 -24.01 -11.87
C GLN A 59 7.83 -22.92 -11.33
N LEU A 60 7.39 -22.21 -10.29
CA LEU A 60 8.05 -21.07 -9.69
C LEU A 60 8.06 -21.22 -8.17
N ALA A 61 9.18 -20.87 -7.53
CA ALA A 61 9.26 -20.85 -6.08
C ALA A 61 8.42 -19.66 -5.52
N PRO A 62 7.55 -19.87 -4.51
CA PRO A 62 6.60 -18.85 -4.03
C PRO A 62 7.22 -17.54 -3.52
N ASP A 63 8.49 -17.57 -3.12
CA ASP A 63 9.25 -16.45 -2.56
C ASP A 63 9.99 -15.62 -3.64
N THR A 64 9.80 -15.93 -4.93
CA THR A 64 10.46 -15.24 -6.02
C THR A 64 9.64 -14.07 -6.58
N PRO A 65 10.28 -13.00 -7.08
CA PRO A 65 9.57 -11.90 -7.75
C PRO A 65 8.72 -12.37 -8.93
N ASP A 66 9.22 -13.33 -9.73
CA ASP A 66 8.47 -13.92 -10.83
C ASP A 66 7.17 -14.58 -10.35
N PHE A 67 7.18 -15.27 -9.21
CA PHE A 67 5.97 -15.87 -8.65
C PHE A 67 4.95 -14.79 -8.30
N THR A 68 5.34 -13.72 -7.61
CA THR A 68 4.43 -12.62 -7.25
C THR A 68 3.82 -11.96 -8.50
N VAL A 69 4.64 -11.67 -9.51
CA VAL A 69 4.19 -11.08 -10.78
C VAL A 69 3.18 -11.99 -11.47
N CYS A 70 3.53 -13.26 -11.66
CA CYS A 70 2.66 -14.24 -12.31
C CYS A 70 1.39 -14.52 -11.50
N PHE A 71 1.48 -14.50 -10.17
CA PHE A 71 0.33 -14.72 -9.30
C PHE A 71 -0.70 -13.61 -9.47
N LEU A 72 -0.27 -12.34 -9.46
CA LEU A 72 -1.19 -11.22 -9.67
C LEU A 72 -1.76 -11.18 -11.09
N ASP A 73 -0.96 -11.48 -12.12
CA ASP A 73 -1.49 -11.60 -13.50
C ASP A 73 -2.55 -12.70 -13.60
N CYS A 74 -2.27 -13.89 -13.07
CA CYS A 74 -3.23 -15.01 -13.02
C CYS A 74 -4.51 -14.59 -12.30
N THR A 75 -4.39 -14.07 -11.07
CA THR A 75 -5.56 -13.72 -10.26
C THR A 75 -6.40 -12.64 -10.91
N TYR A 76 -5.80 -11.60 -11.50
CA TYR A 76 -6.55 -10.55 -12.19
C TYR A 76 -7.31 -11.07 -13.42
N ARG A 77 -6.72 -12.00 -14.18
CA ARG A 77 -7.37 -12.61 -15.34
C ARG A 77 -8.51 -13.54 -14.93
N GLU A 78 -8.28 -14.39 -13.93
CA GLU A 78 -9.26 -15.36 -13.43
C GLU A 78 -10.45 -14.67 -12.75
N MET A 79 -10.21 -13.56 -12.04
CA MET A 79 -11.28 -12.72 -11.50
C MET A 79 -11.99 -11.88 -12.59
N GLY A 80 -11.46 -11.84 -13.81
CA GLY A 80 -11.98 -11.04 -14.91
C GLY A 80 -11.74 -9.53 -14.77
N TYR A 81 -10.85 -9.12 -13.86
CA TYR A 81 -10.43 -7.72 -13.69
C TYR A 81 -9.54 -7.25 -14.84
N LEU A 82 -8.85 -8.18 -15.49
CA LEU A 82 -8.00 -7.95 -16.65
C LEU A 82 -8.45 -8.87 -17.78
N ASN A 83 -8.83 -8.30 -18.92
CA ASN A 83 -9.26 -9.10 -20.07
C ASN A 83 -8.08 -9.55 -20.95
N GLU A 84 -8.37 -10.33 -22.00
CA GLU A 84 -7.37 -10.83 -22.96
C GLU A 84 -6.64 -9.71 -23.72
N ALA A 85 -7.28 -8.55 -23.90
CA ALA A 85 -6.66 -7.35 -24.46
C ALA A 85 -5.83 -6.56 -23.43
N ASN A 86 -5.57 -7.15 -22.27
CA ASN A 86 -4.90 -6.56 -21.12
C ASN A 86 -5.60 -5.30 -20.56
N GLU A 87 -6.88 -5.07 -20.83
CA GLU A 87 -7.63 -3.91 -20.35
C GLU A 87 -8.34 -4.17 -19.01
N ILE A 88 -8.25 -3.20 -18.09
CA ILE A 88 -8.89 -3.25 -16.77
C ILE A 88 -10.41 -3.18 -16.91
N GLN A 89 -11.10 -4.13 -16.29
CA GLN A 89 -12.55 -4.22 -16.19
C GLN A 89 -13.00 -3.74 -14.81
N LEU A 90 -13.01 -2.41 -14.60
CA LEU A 90 -13.42 -1.80 -13.33
C LEU A 90 -14.76 -2.33 -12.78
N PRO A 91 -15.83 -2.52 -13.60
CA PRO A 91 -17.09 -3.02 -13.09
C PRO A 91 -16.98 -4.40 -12.42
N LYS A 92 -16.08 -5.27 -12.90
CA LYS A 92 -15.87 -6.61 -12.32
C LYS A 92 -15.24 -6.56 -10.94
N TYR A 93 -14.27 -5.67 -10.76
CA TYR A 93 -13.65 -5.49 -9.45
C TYR A 93 -14.63 -4.82 -8.47
N ILE A 94 -15.35 -3.78 -8.91
CA ILE A 94 -16.36 -3.12 -8.07
C ILE A 94 -17.48 -4.10 -7.67
N GLU A 95 -17.92 -4.97 -8.58
CA GLU A 95 -18.90 -6.02 -8.30
C GLU A 95 -18.40 -6.96 -7.19
N PHE A 96 -17.14 -7.42 -7.24
CA PHE A 96 -16.55 -8.25 -6.19
C PHE A 96 -16.52 -7.55 -4.83
N LEU A 97 -16.28 -6.22 -4.81
CA LEU A 97 -16.24 -5.46 -3.56
C LEU A 97 -17.59 -5.41 -2.83
N THR A 98 -18.71 -5.66 -3.52
CA THR A 98 -20.07 -5.57 -2.94
C THR A 98 -20.29 -6.45 -1.71
N ALA A 99 -19.44 -7.47 -1.51
CA ALA A 99 -19.46 -8.35 -0.35
C ALA A 99 -18.90 -7.72 0.95
N PHE A 100 -18.24 -6.56 0.88
CA PHE A 100 -17.56 -5.93 2.02
C PHE A 100 -18.28 -4.70 2.56
N GLU A 101 -17.77 -4.12 3.65
CA GLU A 101 -18.35 -2.91 4.25
C GLU A 101 -18.32 -1.71 3.29
N ASN A 102 -19.39 -0.90 3.28
CA ASN A 102 -19.58 0.19 2.32
C ASN A 102 -18.42 1.22 2.32
N THR A 103 -17.90 1.59 3.49
CA THR A 103 -16.78 2.55 3.61
C THR A 103 -15.52 2.02 2.93
N TYR A 104 -15.24 0.72 3.05
CA TYR A 104 -14.12 0.06 2.37
C TYR A 104 -14.35 -0.03 0.87
N GLN A 105 -15.56 -0.41 0.43
CA GLN A 105 -15.91 -0.43 -0.99
C GLN A 105 -15.65 0.93 -1.65
N VAL A 106 -16.11 2.01 -1.02
CA VAL A 106 -15.91 3.38 -1.54
C VAL A 106 -14.43 3.74 -1.61
N ALA A 107 -13.64 3.42 -0.59
CA ALA A 107 -12.20 3.69 -0.59
C ALA A 107 -11.48 2.97 -1.74
N VAL A 108 -11.72 1.65 -1.88
CA VAL A 108 -11.09 0.85 -2.94
C VAL A 108 -11.61 1.23 -4.33
N ALA A 109 -12.91 1.53 -4.50
CA ALA A 109 -13.46 1.97 -5.77
C ALA A 109 -12.86 3.32 -6.23
N ASN A 110 -12.63 4.25 -5.30
CA ASN A 110 -11.94 5.50 -5.61
C ASN A 110 -10.48 5.26 -6.04
N ALA A 111 -9.76 4.39 -5.32
CA ALA A 111 -8.41 3.97 -5.68
C ALA A 111 -8.37 3.32 -7.08
N LEU A 112 -9.29 2.41 -7.37
CA LEU A 112 -9.44 1.76 -8.67
C LEU A 112 -9.63 2.76 -9.81
N ASN A 113 -10.52 3.74 -9.63
CA ASN A 113 -10.74 4.79 -10.62
C ASN A 113 -9.49 5.66 -10.85
N ALA A 114 -8.80 6.05 -9.78
CA ALA A 114 -7.57 6.83 -9.85
C ALA A 114 -6.44 6.06 -10.57
N CYS A 115 -6.22 4.79 -10.22
CA CYS A 115 -5.22 3.94 -10.87
C CYS A 115 -5.55 3.67 -12.34
N ASN A 116 -6.83 3.51 -12.67
CA ASN A 116 -7.27 3.34 -14.07
C ASN A 116 -7.04 4.62 -14.91
N ALA A 117 -7.11 5.82 -14.30
CA ALA A 117 -6.81 7.07 -14.98
C ALA A 117 -5.33 7.16 -15.41
N ILE A 118 -4.41 6.53 -14.67
CA ILE A 118 -2.97 6.51 -14.97
C ILE A 118 -2.50 5.19 -15.59
N LYS A 119 -3.41 4.30 -16.03
CA LYS A 119 -3.04 2.96 -16.50
C LYS A 119 -2.04 2.95 -17.66
N ALA A 120 -2.05 3.99 -18.51
CA ALA A 120 -1.11 4.09 -19.61
C ALA A 120 0.33 4.33 -19.13
N ASP A 121 0.51 5.08 -18.04
CA ASP A 121 1.81 5.28 -17.40
C ASP A 121 2.26 3.98 -16.73
N ILE A 122 1.37 3.31 -15.99
CA ILE A 122 1.64 1.98 -15.40
C ILE A 122 2.10 0.99 -16.48
N ARG A 123 1.43 0.95 -17.64
CA ARG A 123 1.86 0.11 -18.77
C ARG A 123 3.27 0.48 -19.24
N ARG A 124 3.57 1.76 -19.37
CA ARG A 124 4.89 2.23 -19.81
C ARG A 124 5.99 1.77 -18.85
N ASP A 125 5.73 1.85 -17.55
CA ASP A 125 6.70 1.51 -16.51
C ASP A 125 7.04 0.02 -16.48
N VAL A 126 6.10 -0.86 -16.89
CA VAL A 126 6.32 -2.31 -16.90
C VAL A 126 6.84 -2.88 -18.22
N GLN A 127 6.82 -2.11 -19.31
CA GLN A 127 7.16 -2.59 -20.67
C GLN A 127 8.54 -3.25 -20.79
N ASN A 128 9.51 -2.80 -20.00
CA ASN A 128 10.89 -3.26 -20.06
C ASN A 128 11.28 -4.15 -18.88
N LEU A 129 10.32 -4.53 -18.03
CA LEU A 129 10.58 -5.44 -16.92
C LEU A 129 10.77 -6.86 -17.46
N ALA A 130 11.94 -7.43 -17.16
CA ALA A 130 12.26 -8.80 -17.52
C ALA A 130 11.68 -9.77 -16.47
N THR A 131 10.38 -10.03 -16.57
CA THR A 131 9.63 -10.98 -15.72
C THR A 131 9.01 -12.07 -16.56
N LYS A 132 8.69 -13.22 -15.96
CA LYS A 132 8.07 -14.34 -16.69
C LYS A 132 6.62 -14.10 -17.12
N CYS A 133 5.90 -13.24 -16.42
CA CYS A 133 4.53 -12.83 -16.75
C CYS A 133 4.46 -11.30 -16.88
N ASP A 134 3.35 -10.81 -17.43
CA ASP A 134 3.09 -9.37 -17.57
C ASP A 134 2.96 -8.71 -16.19
N ALA A 135 3.83 -7.73 -15.91
CA ALA A 135 3.86 -7.03 -14.62
C ALA A 135 2.81 -5.91 -14.49
N PHE A 136 1.97 -5.68 -15.51
CA PHE A 136 0.91 -4.68 -15.46
C PHE A 136 -0.07 -4.90 -14.29
N ALA A 137 -0.53 -6.13 -14.09
CA ALA A 137 -1.45 -6.46 -12.99
C ALA A 137 -0.82 -6.19 -11.61
N LEU A 138 0.48 -6.51 -11.46
CA LEU A 138 1.22 -6.22 -10.23
C LEU A 138 1.24 -4.71 -9.94
N LEU A 139 1.70 -3.89 -10.89
CA LEU A 139 1.86 -2.47 -10.63
C LEU A 139 0.51 -1.74 -10.50
N PHE A 140 -0.52 -2.20 -11.22
CA PHE A 140 -1.88 -1.74 -11.03
C PHE A 140 -2.40 -2.07 -9.62
N HIS A 141 -2.18 -3.30 -9.13
CA HIS A 141 -2.56 -3.70 -7.78
C HIS A 141 -1.83 -2.90 -6.70
N VAL A 142 -0.52 -2.65 -6.89
CA VAL A 142 0.27 -1.79 -5.98
C VAL A 142 -0.34 -0.39 -5.88
N CYS A 143 -0.69 0.22 -7.01
CA CYS A 143 -1.36 1.53 -7.02
C CYS A 143 -2.67 1.50 -6.21
N VAL A 144 -3.52 0.48 -6.44
CA VAL A 144 -4.81 0.37 -5.74
C VAL A 144 -4.61 0.22 -4.23
N THR A 145 -3.69 -0.64 -3.81
CA THR A 145 -3.40 -0.89 -2.40
C THR A 145 -2.81 0.33 -1.71
N GLN A 146 -1.89 1.05 -2.37
CA GLN A 146 -1.31 2.30 -1.85
C GLN A 146 -2.37 3.38 -1.65
N LEU A 147 -3.19 3.66 -2.67
CA LEU A 147 -4.24 4.67 -2.55
C LEU A 147 -5.33 4.26 -1.54
N THR A 148 -5.61 2.96 -1.42
CA THR A 148 -6.51 2.44 -0.38
C THR A 148 -5.94 2.67 1.02
N MET A 149 -4.63 2.44 1.21
CA MET A 149 -3.94 2.68 2.47
C MET A 149 -3.95 4.16 2.86
N GLU A 150 -3.66 5.05 1.92
CA GLU A 150 -3.71 6.51 2.13
C GLU A 150 -5.12 7.00 2.53
N ASN A 151 -6.15 6.35 2.00
CA ASN A 151 -7.56 6.69 2.23
C ASN A 151 -8.27 5.68 3.12
N CYS A 152 -7.52 4.95 3.96
CA CYS A 152 -8.06 3.86 4.74
C CYS A 152 -9.17 4.34 5.70
N PRO A 153 -10.35 3.68 5.71
CA PRO A 153 -11.42 4.01 6.63
C PRO A 153 -10.99 3.97 8.10
N ALA A 154 -11.49 4.89 8.92
CA ALA A 154 -11.05 5.05 10.30
C ALA A 154 -11.32 3.82 11.18
N ASP A 155 -12.42 3.10 10.92
CA ASP A 155 -12.81 1.85 11.56
C ASP A 155 -11.92 0.65 11.16
N ARG A 156 -11.14 0.79 10.10
CA ARG A 156 -10.19 -0.20 9.58
C ARG A 156 -8.73 0.14 9.87
N TRP A 157 -8.47 1.34 10.38
CA TRP A 157 -7.13 1.76 10.78
C TRP A 157 -6.74 1.14 12.13
N THR A 158 -5.60 0.48 12.18
CA THR A 158 -5.03 -0.07 13.42
C THR A 158 -4.46 1.06 14.27
N ALA A 159 -4.85 1.09 15.55
CA ALA A 159 -4.32 2.05 16.51
C ALA A 159 -2.98 1.54 17.09
N SER A 160 -1.87 2.03 16.55
CA SER A 160 -0.52 1.85 17.10
C SER A 160 0.35 3.08 16.81
N ASP A 161 1.49 3.20 17.51
CA ASP A 161 2.43 4.30 17.29
C ASP A 161 3.06 4.26 15.90
N ILE A 162 3.32 3.06 15.36
CA ILE A 162 3.83 2.90 14.00
C ILE A 162 2.76 3.30 12.99
N CYS A 163 1.51 2.86 13.16
CA CYS A 163 0.45 3.26 12.26
C CYS A 163 0.16 4.77 12.36
N ALA A 164 0.24 5.38 13.54
CA ALA A 164 0.17 6.84 13.64
C ALA A 164 1.26 7.53 12.78
N GLN A 165 2.50 7.01 12.80
CA GLN A 165 3.60 7.50 11.97
C GLN A 165 3.37 7.29 10.48
N VAL A 166 2.88 6.13 10.07
CA VAL A 166 2.51 5.86 8.67
C VAL A 166 1.46 6.85 8.19
N LYS A 167 0.43 7.14 9.00
CA LYS A 167 -0.61 8.13 8.69
C LYS A 167 -0.08 9.55 8.55
N MET A 168 1.03 9.86 9.23
CA MET A 168 1.74 11.13 9.13
C MET A 168 2.77 11.15 7.99
N ASN A 169 2.85 10.11 7.15
CA ASN A 169 3.83 9.95 6.08
C ASN A 169 5.29 10.06 6.55
N VAL A 170 5.58 9.54 7.75
CA VAL A 170 6.96 9.41 8.24
C VAL A 170 7.72 8.47 7.29
N PRO A 171 8.88 8.86 6.74
CA PRO A 171 9.59 8.06 5.74
C PRO A 171 10.27 6.83 6.36
N PRO A 172 10.58 5.79 5.57
CA PRO A 172 11.50 4.74 5.99
C PRO A 172 12.87 5.28 6.36
N CYS A 173 13.55 4.64 7.30
CA CYS A 173 14.97 4.92 7.57
C CYS A 173 15.83 4.53 6.36
N GLN A 174 16.91 5.27 6.12
CA GLN A 174 17.89 5.00 5.07
C GLN A 174 18.91 3.94 5.49
#